data_AF-A0A7L1LCH8-F1
#
_entry.id   AF-A0A7L1LCH8-F1
#
_cell.length_a   1.000
_cell.length_b   1.000
_cell.length_c   1.000
_cell.angle_alpha   90.00
_cell.angle_beta   90.00
_cell.angle_gamma   90.00
#
_symmetry.space_group_name_H-M   'P 1'
#
loop_
_entity.id
_entity.type
_entity.pdbx_description
1 polymer ?
#
loop_
_entity_poly.entity_id
_entity_poly.type
_entity_poly.pdbx_seq_one_letter_code
_entity_poly.pdbx_strand_id
1 'polypeptide(L)'
;MERALRWLLLLALALLGSTTAERDCRVSSFKVKENFDKTRYSGTWYAMAKKDPEGLFLQDNVVAQFTVDENGQMSATAKGRVRLFNNWDVCADMIGSFTDTEDPAKFKMKYWGVASFLQKGNDDHWVVDTDYDTYALHYSCRQLNEDGTCADSYSFVFSRDPKGLPPEAQKIVRQRQIDLCLDRKYRVIVHNGKNM
;
A
#
# COMPACT_ATOMS: atom_id res chain seq x y z
N MET A 1 44.20 9.28 -39.98
CA MET A 1 42.73 9.38 -40.01
C MET A 1 42.04 8.39 -39.08
N GLU A 2 42.43 7.11 -39.05
CA GLU A 2 41.73 6.06 -38.28
C GLU A 2 41.72 6.25 -36.76
N ARG A 3 42.79 6.79 -36.17
CA ARG A 3 42.83 7.06 -34.71
C ARG A 3 41.82 8.12 -34.29
N ALA A 4 41.69 9.21 -35.05
CA ALA A 4 40.74 10.28 -34.76
C ALA A 4 39.29 9.80 -34.85
N LEU A 5 38.99 8.91 -35.80
CA LEU A 5 37.66 8.31 -35.96
C LEU A 5 37.29 7.42 -34.76
N ARG A 6 38.25 6.66 -34.20
CA ARG A 6 38.03 5.86 -32.98
C ARG A 6 37.76 6.71 -31.74
N TRP A 7 38.46 7.83 -31.58
CA TRP A 7 38.21 8.76 -30.48
C TRP A 7 36.85 9.46 -30.60
N LEU A 8 36.45 9.83 -31.82
CA LEU A 8 35.12 10.40 -32.09
C LEU A 8 33.99 9.39 -31.83
N LEU A 9 34.18 8.11 -32.17
CA LEU A 9 33.21 7.04 -31.89
C LEU A 9 33.07 6.76 -30.38
N LEU A 10 34.17 6.77 -29.62
CA LEU A 10 34.14 6.58 -28.16
C LEU A 10 33.49 7.76 -27.44
N LEU A 11 33.72 9.00 -27.90
CA LEU A 11 33.02 10.19 -27.41
C LEU A 11 31.52 10.17 -27.76
N ALA A 12 31.15 9.68 -28.94
CA ALA A 12 29.75 9.53 -29.34
C ALA A 12 29.01 8.45 -28.50
N LEU A 13 29.67 7.34 -28.13
CA LEU A 13 29.10 6.34 -27.22
C LEU A 13 28.98 6.84 -25.77
N ALA A 14 29.89 7.70 -25.31
CA ALA A 14 29.79 8.31 -23.98
C ALA A 14 28.69 9.40 -23.90
N LEU A 15 28.29 9.96 -25.05
CA LEU A 15 27.20 10.94 -25.17
C LEU A 15 25.83 10.30 -25.38
N LEU A 16 25.74 8.99 -25.58
CA LEU A 16 24.53 8.21 -25.33
C LEU A 16 24.37 8.04 -23.82
N GLY A 17 24.21 9.19 -23.15
CA GLY A 17 24.01 9.29 -21.72
C GLY A 17 22.89 8.37 -21.28
N SER A 18 23.13 7.70 -20.17
CA SER A 18 22.18 6.86 -19.46
C SER A 18 20.83 7.55 -19.37
N THR A 19 19.88 7.19 -20.25
CA THR A 19 18.48 7.53 -20.06
C THR A 19 17.99 6.63 -18.93
N THR A 20 18.25 7.01 -17.68
CA THR A 20 17.43 6.52 -16.58
C THR A 20 16.03 7.01 -16.91
N ALA A 21 15.17 6.10 -17.39
CA ALA A 21 13.78 6.42 -17.67
C ALA A 21 13.23 7.14 -16.42
N GLU A 22 12.81 8.39 -16.61
CA GLU A 22 12.21 9.16 -15.53
C GLU A 22 10.99 8.41 -15.02
N ARG A 23 10.87 8.35 -13.71
CA ARG A 23 9.94 7.44 -13.06
C ARG A 23 8.53 8.03 -13.08
N ASP A 24 7.59 7.36 -13.73
CA ASP A 24 6.20 7.81 -13.77
C ASP A 24 5.54 7.63 -12.39
N CYS A 25 5.16 8.75 -11.76
CA CYS A 25 4.50 8.80 -10.46
C CYS A 25 3.01 9.12 -10.55
N ARG A 26 2.44 9.17 -11.75
CA ARG A 26 1.00 9.37 -11.92
C ARG A 26 0.27 8.15 -11.40
N VAL A 27 -0.75 8.36 -10.58
CA VAL A 27 -1.51 7.27 -9.93
C VAL A 27 -2.14 6.33 -10.95
N SER A 28 -2.54 6.87 -12.11
CA SER A 28 -3.10 6.11 -13.23
C SER A 28 -2.09 5.14 -13.88
N SER A 29 -0.79 5.35 -13.70
CA SER A 29 0.26 4.49 -14.26
C SER A 29 0.56 3.25 -13.39
N PHE A 30 0.19 3.27 -12.11
CA PHE A 30 0.51 2.21 -11.17
C PHE A 30 -0.16 0.89 -11.54
N LYS A 31 0.63 -0.18 -11.48
CA LYS A 31 0.15 -1.55 -11.69
C LYS A 31 -0.39 -2.10 -10.38
N VAL A 32 -1.44 -2.90 -10.49
CA VAL A 32 -2.09 -3.60 -9.37
C VAL A 32 -2.10 -5.10 -9.64
N LYS A 33 -2.55 -5.89 -8.67
CA LYS A 33 -2.55 -7.35 -8.75
C LYS A 33 -3.40 -7.83 -9.92
N GLU A 34 -2.78 -8.45 -10.90
CA GLU A 34 -3.51 -9.09 -11.99
C GLU A 34 -4.34 -10.27 -11.46
N ASN A 35 -5.57 -10.41 -11.97
CA ASN A 35 -6.50 -11.49 -11.63
C ASN A 35 -6.63 -11.70 -10.11
N PHE A 36 -6.84 -10.60 -9.39
CA PHE A 36 -6.98 -10.64 -7.93
C PHE A 36 -8.13 -11.54 -7.49
N ASP A 37 -7.82 -12.48 -6.59
CA ASP A 37 -8.76 -13.43 -6.03
C ASP A 37 -9.11 -13.05 -4.58
N LYS A 38 -10.34 -12.55 -4.39
CA LYS A 38 -10.85 -12.12 -3.08
C LYS A 38 -10.83 -13.26 -2.06
N THR A 39 -11.16 -14.48 -2.49
CA THR A 39 -11.28 -15.65 -1.62
C THR A 39 -9.91 -16.06 -1.11
N ARG A 40 -8.89 -16.09 -1.98
CA ARG A 40 -7.50 -16.34 -1.56
C ARG A 40 -6.94 -15.24 -0.66
N TYR A 41 -7.38 -14.01 -0.88
CA TYR A 41 -6.96 -12.87 -0.05
C TYR A 41 -7.62 -12.83 1.33
N SER A 42 -8.75 -13.51 1.52
CA SER A 42 -9.47 -13.56 2.78
C SER A 42 -8.61 -14.08 3.94
N GLY A 43 -9.03 -13.81 5.18
CA GLY A 43 -8.28 -14.17 6.38
C GLY A 43 -7.57 -12.98 7.03
N THR A 44 -6.71 -13.31 8.00
CA THR A 44 -5.99 -12.33 8.81
C THR A 44 -4.75 -11.82 8.10
N TRP A 45 -4.49 -10.51 8.24
CA TRP A 45 -3.32 -9.82 7.74
C TRP A 45 -2.77 -8.88 8.82
N TYR A 46 -1.49 -9.01 9.14
CA TYR A 46 -0.79 -8.18 10.09
C TYR A 46 -0.04 -7.07 9.36
N ALA A 47 -0.29 -5.80 9.69
CA ALA A 47 0.43 -4.71 9.05
C ALA A 47 1.85 -4.61 9.63
N MET A 48 2.88 -4.78 8.81
CA MET A 48 4.29 -4.74 9.22
C MET A 48 4.92 -3.36 9.05
N ALA A 49 4.45 -2.60 8.06
CA ALA A 49 4.88 -1.24 7.82
C ALA A 49 3.76 -0.43 7.16
N LYS A 50 3.83 0.90 7.29
CA LYS A 50 2.93 1.81 6.60
C LYS A 50 3.57 3.12 6.19
N LYS A 51 3.03 3.71 5.13
CA LYS A 51 3.16 5.12 4.79
C LYS A 51 1.90 5.83 5.28
N ASP A 52 2.09 6.90 6.04
CA ASP A 52 1.00 7.67 6.64
C ASP A 52 0.35 8.66 5.66
N PRO A 53 -0.98 8.80 5.64
CA PRO A 53 -1.65 9.93 5.02
C PRO A 53 -1.54 11.17 5.92
N GLU A 54 -2.07 12.30 5.46
CA GLU A 54 -2.32 13.43 6.33
C GLU A 54 -3.47 13.14 7.32
N GLY A 55 -3.37 13.71 8.53
CA GLY A 55 -4.41 13.63 9.55
C GLY A 55 -4.36 12.40 10.47
N LEU A 56 -5.49 12.12 11.14
CA LEU A 56 -5.62 11.04 12.10
C LEU A 56 -5.61 9.68 11.38
N PHE A 57 -4.78 8.75 11.87
CA PHE A 57 -4.68 7.42 11.29
C PHE A 57 -4.24 6.37 12.32
N LEU A 58 -4.48 5.08 11.99
CA LEU A 58 -4.04 3.94 12.80
C LEU A 58 -2.53 4.01 13.03
N GLN A 59 -2.08 3.83 14.27
CA GLN A 59 -0.68 4.02 14.67
C GLN A 59 0.13 2.73 14.66
N ASP A 60 -0.30 1.73 15.43
CA ASP A 60 0.35 0.42 15.56
C ASP A 60 -0.64 -0.69 15.97
N ASN A 61 -0.13 -1.92 16.17
CA ASN A 61 -0.93 -3.13 16.42
C ASN A 61 -2.05 -3.33 15.38
N VAL A 62 -1.79 -2.95 14.12
CA VAL A 62 -2.79 -2.94 13.06
C VAL A 62 -2.97 -4.34 12.49
N VAL A 63 -4.14 -4.93 12.73
CA VAL A 63 -4.53 -6.24 12.23
C VAL A 63 -5.83 -6.09 11.45
N ALA A 64 -5.81 -6.56 10.21
CA ALA A 64 -6.98 -6.58 9.34
C ALA A 64 -7.47 -8.02 9.15
N GLN A 65 -8.77 -8.21 9.14
CA GLN A 65 -9.43 -9.48 8.86
C GLN A 65 -10.35 -9.28 7.67
N PHE A 66 -10.02 -9.91 6.55
CA PHE A 66 -10.83 -9.84 5.32
C PHE A 66 -11.76 -11.05 5.23
N THR A 67 -12.98 -10.81 4.79
CA THR A 67 -14.03 -11.81 4.60
C THR A 67 -14.72 -11.60 3.26
N VAL A 68 -15.14 -12.70 2.64
CA VAL A 68 -15.93 -12.69 1.40
C VAL A 68 -17.18 -13.50 1.67
N ASP A 69 -18.34 -12.94 1.38
CA ASP A 69 -19.62 -13.62 1.56
C ASP A 69 -19.98 -14.53 0.37
N GLU A 70 -21.11 -15.23 0.48
CA GLU A 70 -21.62 -16.14 -0.56
C GLU A 70 -21.93 -15.44 -1.90
N ASN A 71 -22.14 -14.12 -1.88
CA ASN A 71 -22.38 -13.30 -3.07
C ASN A 71 -21.07 -12.76 -3.68
N GLY A 72 -19.91 -13.08 -3.11
CA GLY A 72 -18.62 -12.57 -3.55
C GLY A 72 -18.32 -11.14 -3.10
N GLN A 73 -19.12 -10.59 -2.18
CA GLN A 73 -18.93 -9.26 -1.61
C GLN A 73 -17.82 -9.32 -0.55
N MET A 74 -16.76 -8.54 -0.75
CA MET A 74 -15.67 -8.44 0.22
C MET A 74 -15.99 -7.40 1.30
N SER A 75 -15.62 -7.72 2.52
CA SER A 75 -15.65 -6.84 3.69
C SER A 75 -14.40 -7.07 4.54
N ALA A 76 -14.12 -6.15 5.46
CA ALA A 76 -13.02 -6.31 6.41
C ALA A 76 -13.33 -5.66 7.75
N THR A 77 -12.70 -6.18 8.80
CA THR A 77 -12.52 -5.47 10.06
C THR A 77 -11.05 -5.14 10.24
N ALA A 78 -10.75 -4.02 10.90
CA ALA A 78 -9.39 -3.63 11.23
C ALA A 78 -9.32 -3.12 12.67
N LYS A 79 -8.42 -3.71 13.44
CA LYS A 79 -8.11 -3.27 14.81
C LYS A 79 -6.75 -2.60 14.83
N GLY A 80 -6.60 -1.57 15.63
CA GLY A 80 -5.30 -0.96 15.87
C GLY A 80 -5.37 0.23 16.81
N ARG A 81 -4.22 0.59 17.38
CA ARG A 81 -4.15 1.73 18.29
C ARG A 81 -4.28 3.03 17.52
N VAL A 82 -5.12 3.94 18.01
CA VAL A 82 -5.21 5.33 17.56
C VAL A 82 -4.88 6.23 18.75
N ARG A 83 -4.09 7.28 18.49
CA ARG A 83 -3.86 8.34 19.48
C ARG A 83 -4.82 9.48 19.18
N LEU A 84 -5.85 9.62 20.01
CA LEU A 84 -6.76 10.76 20.02
C LEU A 84 -6.14 11.91 20.85
N PHE A 85 -6.75 13.10 20.76
CA PHE A 85 -6.31 14.32 21.44
C PHE A 85 -5.79 14.08 22.88
N ASN A 86 -4.77 14.83 23.30
CA ASN A 86 -4.18 14.77 24.65
C ASN A 86 -3.62 13.40 25.08
N ASN A 87 -2.97 12.67 24.16
CA ASN A 87 -2.33 11.37 24.43
C ASN A 87 -3.31 10.27 24.88
N TRP A 88 -4.58 10.38 24.52
CA TRP A 88 -5.54 9.31 24.80
C TRP A 88 -5.42 8.22 23.73
N ASP A 89 -4.82 7.10 24.12
CA ASP A 89 -4.66 5.94 23.26
C ASP A 89 -5.90 5.03 23.36
N VAL A 90 -6.54 4.75 22.21
CA VAL A 90 -7.71 3.87 22.11
C VAL A 90 -7.46 2.76 21.09
N CYS A 91 -8.02 1.57 21.34
CA CYS A 91 -8.10 0.53 20.32
C CYS A 91 -9.28 0.86 19.40
N ALA A 92 -9.00 1.26 18.16
CA ALA A 92 -10.02 1.50 17.17
C ALA A 92 -10.43 0.15 16.54
N ASP A 93 -11.73 -0.14 16.55
CA ASP A 93 -12.32 -1.25 15.81
C ASP A 93 -13.08 -0.66 14.60
N MET A 94 -12.54 -0.90 13.42
CA MET A 94 -12.98 -0.33 12.15
C MET A 94 -13.60 -1.41 11.29
N ILE A 95 -14.66 -1.07 10.56
CA ILE A 95 -15.34 -1.93 9.61
C ILE A 95 -15.22 -1.29 8.23
N GLY A 96 -14.99 -2.12 7.21
CA GLY A 96 -14.92 -1.72 5.80
C GLY A 96 -15.77 -2.63 4.91
N SER A 97 -16.47 -2.03 3.95
CA SER A 97 -17.15 -2.72 2.85
C SER A 97 -16.58 -2.25 1.51
N PHE A 98 -16.34 -3.19 0.58
CA PHE A 98 -15.62 -2.91 -0.66
C PHE A 98 -16.53 -3.00 -1.88
N THR A 99 -16.75 -1.90 -2.58
CA THR A 99 -17.45 -1.94 -3.87
C THR A 99 -16.44 -2.22 -4.99
N ASP A 100 -16.76 -3.19 -5.83
CA ASP A 100 -15.95 -3.59 -6.98
C ASP A 100 -15.85 -2.48 -8.02
N THR A 101 -14.76 -2.49 -8.78
CA THR A 101 -14.58 -1.66 -9.98
C THR A 101 -14.31 -2.56 -11.19
N GLU A 102 -14.08 -1.98 -12.37
CA GLU A 102 -13.70 -2.73 -13.57
C GLU A 102 -12.37 -3.50 -13.41
N ASP A 103 -11.47 -2.99 -12.57
CA ASP A 103 -10.19 -3.64 -12.25
C ASP A 103 -10.38 -4.50 -10.98
N PRO A 104 -10.15 -5.82 -11.05
CA PRO A 104 -10.47 -6.74 -9.95
C PRO A 104 -9.64 -6.49 -8.69
N ALA A 105 -8.53 -5.76 -8.77
CA ALA A 105 -7.68 -5.42 -7.62
C ALA A 105 -7.94 -4.02 -7.05
N LYS A 106 -8.89 -3.26 -7.64
CA LYS A 106 -9.23 -1.90 -7.20
C LYS A 106 -10.66 -1.87 -6.69
N PHE A 107 -10.83 -1.36 -5.47
CA PHE A 107 -12.11 -1.24 -4.81
C PHE A 107 -12.34 0.19 -4.32
N LYS A 108 -13.61 0.56 -4.15
CA LYS A 108 -14.01 1.68 -3.31
C LYS A 108 -14.33 1.15 -1.92
N MET A 109 -13.54 1.52 -0.92
CA MET A 109 -13.74 1.09 0.46
C MET A 109 -14.53 2.14 1.22
N LYS A 110 -15.74 1.80 1.63
CA LYS A 110 -16.50 2.57 2.63
C LYS A 110 -16.13 2.05 4.01
N TYR A 111 -15.68 2.92 4.91
CA TYR A 111 -15.25 2.53 6.25
C TYR A 111 -15.90 3.38 7.34
N TRP A 112 -16.03 2.79 8.53
CA TRP A 112 -16.51 3.44 9.74
C TRP A 112 -16.01 2.69 10.98
N GLY A 113 -15.86 3.38 12.10
CA GLY A 113 -15.59 2.70 13.37
C GLY A 113 -16.86 2.23 14.07
N VAL A 114 -16.73 1.19 14.90
CA VAL A 114 -17.83 0.65 15.73
C VAL A 114 -18.35 1.72 16.70
N ALA A 115 -17.46 2.55 17.24
CA ALA A 115 -17.83 3.69 18.06
C ALA A 115 -18.04 4.94 17.19
N SER A 116 -19.10 5.70 17.47
CA SER A 116 -19.52 6.86 16.66
C SER A 116 -18.50 8.00 16.59
N PHE A 117 -17.57 8.07 17.54
CA PHE A 117 -16.48 9.06 17.56
C PHE A 117 -15.31 8.70 16.63
N LEU A 118 -15.28 7.47 16.10
CA LEU A 118 -14.27 7.04 15.15
C LEU A 118 -14.60 7.55 13.74
N GLN A 119 -13.55 7.69 12.93
CA GLN A 119 -13.68 8.23 11.58
C GLN A 119 -14.55 7.33 10.69
N LYS A 120 -15.31 7.94 9.79
CA LYS A 120 -15.98 7.28 8.67
C LYS A 120 -15.63 7.99 7.37
N GLY A 121 -15.60 7.27 6.27
CA GLY A 121 -15.23 7.83 4.99
C GLY A 121 -15.30 6.82 3.84
N ASN A 122 -14.83 7.27 2.68
CA ASN A 122 -14.62 6.42 1.53
C ASN A 122 -13.20 6.66 1.03
N ASP A 123 -12.42 5.60 0.90
CA ASP A 123 -11.07 5.64 0.35
C ASP A 123 -10.99 4.65 -0.82
N ASP A 124 -10.08 4.91 -1.77
CA ASP A 124 -9.66 3.87 -2.71
C ASP A 124 -8.94 2.75 -1.94
N HIS A 125 -9.12 1.50 -2.37
CA HIS A 125 -8.42 0.36 -1.81
C HIS A 125 -7.86 -0.51 -2.92
N TRP A 126 -6.57 -0.36 -3.20
CA TRP A 126 -5.90 -1.08 -4.26
C TRP A 126 -4.98 -2.15 -3.67
N VAL A 127 -5.14 -3.38 -4.14
CA VAL A 127 -4.17 -4.45 -3.88
C VAL A 127 -3.10 -4.36 -4.95
N VAL A 128 -1.97 -3.73 -4.63
CA VAL A 128 -0.88 -3.47 -5.58
C VAL A 128 -0.19 -4.76 -5.98
N ASP A 129 0.14 -5.59 -4.99
CA ASP A 129 0.69 -6.92 -5.23
C ASP A 129 0.44 -7.80 -4.01
N THR A 130 0.33 -9.10 -4.22
CA THR A 130 0.19 -10.11 -3.16
C THR A 130 0.44 -11.49 -3.72
N ASP A 131 1.01 -12.38 -2.92
CA ASP A 131 1.03 -13.81 -3.19
C ASP A 131 -0.06 -14.57 -2.42
N TYR A 132 -0.95 -13.85 -1.73
CA TYR A 132 -2.04 -14.33 -0.88
C TYR A 132 -1.60 -15.02 0.42
N ASP A 133 -0.45 -15.69 0.39
CA ASP A 133 -0.05 -16.64 1.43
C ASP A 133 1.08 -16.10 2.32
N THR A 134 1.78 -15.03 1.91
CA THR A 134 2.87 -14.45 2.71
C THR A 134 2.77 -12.94 2.86
N TYR A 135 2.54 -12.20 1.78
CA TYR A 135 2.58 -10.73 1.79
C TYR A 135 1.46 -10.10 0.97
N ALA A 136 1.14 -8.85 1.31
CA ALA A 136 0.37 -7.99 0.45
C ALA A 136 0.82 -6.54 0.56
N LEU A 137 0.80 -5.81 -0.55
CA LEU A 137 1.01 -4.37 -0.58
C LEU A 137 -0.31 -3.69 -0.96
N HIS A 138 -0.83 -2.90 -0.04
CA HIS A 138 -2.03 -2.10 -0.23
C HIS A 138 -1.65 -0.66 -0.56
N TYR A 139 -2.41 0.02 -1.43
CA TYR A 139 -2.26 1.45 -1.71
C TYR A 139 -3.61 2.16 -1.79
N SER A 140 -3.62 3.42 -1.37
CA SER A 140 -4.74 4.33 -1.54
C SER A 140 -4.24 5.74 -1.80
N CYS A 141 -4.94 6.47 -2.67
CA CYS A 141 -4.75 7.90 -2.90
C CYS A 141 -6.04 8.63 -2.57
N ARG A 142 -5.99 9.54 -1.60
CA ARG A 142 -7.11 10.37 -1.15
C ARG A 142 -7.28 11.63 -1.96
N GLN A 143 -6.16 12.18 -2.45
CA GLN A 143 -6.15 13.41 -3.22
C GLN A 143 -5.10 13.35 -4.32
N LEU A 144 -5.51 13.66 -5.55
CA LEU A 144 -4.63 13.80 -6.70
C LEU A 144 -4.15 15.25 -6.82
N ASN A 145 -2.91 15.42 -7.29
CA ASN A 145 -2.40 16.67 -7.84
C ASN A 145 -2.91 16.86 -9.28
N GLU A 146 -2.77 18.09 -9.80
CA GLU A 146 -3.17 18.42 -11.18
C GLU A 146 -2.38 17.63 -12.24
N ASP A 147 -1.13 17.26 -11.94
CA ASP A 147 -0.27 16.45 -12.81
C ASP A 147 -0.60 14.94 -12.79
N GLY A 148 -1.58 14.53 -11.96
CA GLY A 148 -2.01 13.14 -11.80
C GLY A 148 -1.20 12.33 -10.78
N THR A 149 -0.19 12.93 -10.14
CA THR A 149 0.49 12.32 -8.97
C THR A 149 -0.40 12.38 -7.73
N CYS A 150 -0.06 11.66 -6.67
CA CYS A 150 -0.84 11.66 -5.44
C CYS A 150 -0.33 12.71 -4.44
N ALA A 151 -1.21 13.61 -4.01
CA ALA A 151 -0.96 14.60 -2.96
C ALA A 151 -1.03 13.95 -1.57
N ASP A 152 -2.10 13.21 -1.29
CA ASP A 152 -2.31 12.50 -0.02
C ASP A 152 -2.56 11.01 -0.27
N SER A 153 -1.62 10.17 0.16
CA SER A 153 -1.65 8.72 -0.03
C SER A 153 -1.41 7.99 1.29
N TYR A 154 -1.87 6.75 1.39
CA TYR A 154 -1.39 5.83 2.40
C TYR A 154 -1.19 4.44 1.83
N SER A 155 -0.34 3.67 2.48
CA SER A 155 -0.03 2.32 2.04
C SER A 155 0.34 1.44 3.23
N PHE A 156 -0.05 0.17 3.15
CA PHE A 156 0.29 -0.85 4.15
C PHE A 156 1.05 -1.98 3.49
N VAL A 157 2.08 -2.45 4.17
CA VAL A 157 2.70 -3.75 3.92
C VAL A 157 2.09 -4.72 4.92
N PHE A 158 1.36 -5.71 4.42
CA PHE A 158 0.77 -6.77 5.21
C PHE A 158 1.59 -8.06 5.13
N SER A 159 1.57 -8.83 6.21
CA SER A 159 2.14 -10.17 6.33
C SER A 159 1.10 -11.13 6.87
N ARG A 160 1.15 -12.40 6.46
CA ARG A 160 0.40 -13.48 7.12
C ARG A 160 1.02 -13.88 8.45
N ASP A 161 2.35 -13.76 8.60
CA ASP A 161 3.06 -14.01 9.86
C ASP A 161 3.37 -12.70 10.59
N PRO A 162 2.91 -12.49 11.84
CA PRO A 162 3.22 -11.29 12.61
C PRO A 162 4.72 -11.12 12.93
N LYS A 163 5.54 -12.16 12.73
CA LYS A 163 7.00 -12.10 12.89
C LYS A 163 7.71 -11.40 11.73
N GLY A 164 7.01 -11.16 10.61
CA GLY A 164 7.54 -10.44 9.46
C GLY A 164 7.46 -11.23 8.15
N LEU A 165 8.16 -10.71 7.13
CA LEU A 165 8.14 -11.25 5.77
C LEU A 165 9.38 -12.11 5.48
N PRO A 166 9.27 -13.16 4.65
CA PRO A 166 10.44 -13.87 4.13
C PRO A 166 11.30 -12.96 3.21
N PRO A 167 12.61 -13.23 3.06
CA PRO A 167 13.52 -12.39 2.28
C PRO A 167 13.06 -12.13 0.83
N GLU A 168 12.46 -13.13 0.19
CA GLU A 168 11.93 -13.05 -1.17
C GLU A 168 10.77 -12.04 -1.27
N ALA A 169 9.82 -12.12 -0.33
CA ALA A 169 8.71 -11.17 -0.24
C ALA A 169 9.20 -9.75 0.07
N GLN A 170 10.22 -9.59 0.94
CA GLN A 170 10.81 -8.29 1.23
C GLN A 170 11.40 -7.62 -0.03
N LYS A 171 12.06 -8.39 -0.91
CA LYS A 171 12.59 -7.87 -2.19
C LYS A 171 11.47 -7.38 -3.10
N ILE A 172 10.39 -8.16 -3.23
CA ILE A 172 9.24 -7.79 -4.07
C ILE A 172 8.56 -6.55 -3.51
N VAL A 173 8.23 -6.53 -2.21
CA VAL A 173 7.63 -5.37 -1.54
C VAL A 173 8.51 -4.14 -1.73
N ARG A 174 9.83 -4.25 -1.54
CA ARG A 174 10.74 -3.12 -1.73
C ARG A 174 10.68 -2.56 -3.15
N GLN A 175 10.65 -3.43 -4.15
CA GLN A 175 10.51 -3.01 -5.55
C GLN A 175 9.16 -2.32 -5.79
N ARG A 176 8.06 -2.87 -5.28
CA ARG A 176 6.72 -2.26 -5.43
C ARG A 176 6.58 -0.91 -4.69
N GLN A 177 7.21 -0.77 -3.53
CA GLN A 177 7.30 0.52 -2.84
C GLN A 177 8.08 1.56 -3.65
N ILE A 178 9.13 1.11 -4.35
CA ILE A 178 9.79 1.92 -5.36
C ILE A 178 8.73 2.21 -6.39
N ASP A 179 8.19 1.30 -7.17
CA ASP A 179 7.20 1.54 -8.26
C ASP A 179 6.08 2.57 -7.90
N LEU A 180 5.59 2.60 -6.64
CA LEU A 180 4.57 3.55 -6.14
C LEU A 180 5.03 4.98 -5.77
N CYS A 181 6.32 5.30 -5.85
CA CYS A 181 6.92 6.59 -5.45
C CYS A 181 6.92 6.82 -3.93
N LEU A 182 6.95 5.72 -3.18
CA LEU A 182 6.88 5.69 -1.72
C LEU A 182 8.14 5.08 -1.08
N ASP A 183 9.24 4.92 -1.82
CA ASP A 183 10.48 4.42 -1.25
C ASP A 183 10.94 5.29 -0.09
N ARG A 184 11.39 4.66 1.01
CA ARG A 184 11.87 5.33 2.23
C ARG A 184 10.81 6.18 2.97
N LYS A 185 9.53 6.12 2.57
CA LYS A 185 8.41 6.80 3.26
C LYS A 185 7.65 5.91 4.23
N TYR A 186 8.00 4.63 4.33
CA TYR A 186 7.35 3.68 5.24
C TYR A 186 8.03 3.67 6.60
N ARG A 187 7.22 3.58 7.65
CA ARG A 187 7.66 3.26 9.01
C ARG A 187 7.17 1.88 9.42
N VAL A 188 7.93 1.21 10.28
CA VAL A 188 7.55 -0.08 10.86
C VAL A 188 6.35 0.06 11.80
N ILE A 189 5.52 -0.96 11.83
CA ILE A 189 4.41 -1.12 12.77
C ILE A 189 4.80 -2.18 13.81
N VAL A 190 4.68 -1.82 15.08
CA VAL A 190 4.96 -2.73 16.18
C VAL A 190 3.70 -3.51 16.54
N HIS A 191 3.87 -4.82 16.81
CA HIS A 191 2.85 -5.71 17.36
C HIS A 191 3.29 -6.14 18.76
N ASN A 192 2.79 -5.44 19.78
CA ASN A 192 3.14 -5.67 21.19
C ASN A 192 1.93 -5.87 22.10
N GLY A 193 0.71 -5.87 21.55
CA GLY A 193 -0.52 -6.11 22.29
C GLY A 193 -0.90 -5.01 23.29
N LYS A 194 -0.15 -3.90 23.36
CA LYS A 194 -0.46 -2.81 24.28
C LYS A 194 -1.67 -2.02 23.80
N ASN A 195 -2.64 -1.83 24.68
CA ASN A 195 -3.88 -1.07 24.44
C ASN A 195 -4.71 -1.63 23.26
N MET A 196 -4.73 -2.97 23.11
CA MET A 196 -5.71 -3.69 22.28
C MET A 196 -7.00 -3.95 23.07
#